data_AF-A0A1I1SW02-F1
#
_entry.id   AF-A0A1I1SW02-F1
#
_cell.length_a   1.000
_cell.length_b   1.000
_cell.length_c   1.000
_cell.angle_alpha   90.00
_cell.angle_beta   90.00
_cell.angle_gamma   90.00
#
_symmetry.space_group_name_H-M   'P 1'
#
loop_
_entity.id
_entity.type
_entity.pdbx_description
1 polymer ?
#
loop_
_entity_poly.entity_id
_entity_poly.type
_entity_poly.pdbx_seq_one_letter_code
_entity_poly.pdbx_strand_id
1 'polypeptide(L)'
;MSRTAAIIGGGVIGGGWAARFALNGWNVRVFDPDPQAERKIGEVMANARRSLPGLTDTALPDEGKITFHDSIAEAVEGASWVQESVPERLDIKHSTLGAVQQACDPEAVIGSSTSGFKPSQLQEGAARPAQIMVAHPFNPVYLLPLVELVPAEGQDGPHVARAKEILESLGMYPLHLKKEIDAHVADRFLEAVWREALWLVKDGIATTEEIDNAIRYGFGIRWAQMGLFETYRVAGGEAGMKHFMAQFGPCLSWPWTKLMDVPEFTDELVELIAGQSDEQSGAHSIRELERIRDNNLVTMMRGLKAQDWGAGALLNAQDKLIRKGTEMGARAGDIAADAPVLTARRTVPLDWTDYNGHMTESRYLHAFADATDRFMEIIGCDAEYIQSGGSYFTAETHIRHLDEVHAGTKIEITTQVIAGAGKKMHLWHEMRAGERVLATGEHFLLHVSLDTRKPSAPSAEIEAALVRFAEGHAGLPTPDGLGRAIGAPR
;
A
#
# COMPACT_ATOMS: atom_id res chain seq x y z
N MET A 1 0.58 17.05 18.17
CA MET A 1 -0.83 16.61 18.11
C MET A 1 -1.04 15.84 16.82
N SER A 2 -1.83 14.76 16.83
CA SER A 2 -2.18 14.06 15.58
C SER A 2 -2.96 14.98 14.64
N ARG A 3 -2.67 14.91 13.33
CA ARG A 3 -3.36 15.69 12.30
C ARG A 3 -4.80 15.17 12.14
N THR A 4 -5.71 16.04 11.67
CA THR A 4 -7.13 15.69 11.49
C THR A 4 -7.54 15.79 10.03
N ALA A 5 -8.25 14.78 9.54
CA ALA A 5 -8.95 14.79 8.26
C ALA A 5 -10.46 14.79 8.49
N ALA A 6 -11.19 15.61 7.72
CA ALA A 6 -12.64 15.63 7.69
C ALA A 6 -13.13 14.90 6.43
N ILE A 7 -14.11 14.01 6.59
CA ILE A 7 -14.72 13.23 5.50
C ILE A 7 -16.20 13.62 5.45
N ILE A 8 -16.61 14.18 4.31
CA ILE A 8 -17.97 14.66 4.08
C ILE A 8 -18.64 13.70 3.09
N GLY A 9 -19.49 12.81 3.61
CA GLY A 9 -20.05 11.64 2.93
C GLY A 9 -19.33 10.34 3.33
N GLY A 10 -20.04 9.45 4.02
CA GLY A 10 -19.64 8.16 4.57
C GLY A 10 -20.10 6.94 3.74
N GLY A 11 -20.21 7.10 2.43
CA GLY A 11 -20.37 5.99 1.48
C GLY A 11 -19.10 5.15 1.32
N VAL A 12 -19.04 4.32 0.26
CA VAL A 12 -17.89 3.43 -0.01
C VAL A 12 -16.56 4.19 -0.13
N ILE A 13 -16.54 5.28 -0.92
CA ILE A 13 -15.34 6.09 -1.14
C ILE A 13 -14.94 6.87 0.12
N GLY A 14 -15.91 7.50 0.79
CA GLY A 14 -15.67 8.22 2.04
C GLY A 14 -15.16 7.32 3.16
N GLY A 15 -15.75 6.12 3.33
CA GLY A 15 -15.24 5.11 4.25
C GLY A 15 -13.83 4.64 3.88
N GLY A 16 -13.51 4.57 2.58
CA GLY A 16 -12.17 4.27 2.10
C GLY A 16 -11.14 5.34 2.49
N TRP A 17 -11.48 6.62 2.35
CA TRP A 17 -10.64 7.73 2.82
C TRP A 17 -10.50 7.74 4.34
N ALA A 18 -11.60 7.55 5.07
CA ALA A 18 -11.58 7.44 6.52
C ALA A 18 -10.60 6.35 6.98
N ALA A 19 -10.65 5.17 6.34
CA ALA A 19 -9.71 4.09 6.60
C ALA A 19 -8.27 4.45 6.27
N ARG A 20 -8.01 5.08 5.12
CA ARG A 20 -6.66 5.47 4.72
C ARG A 20 -6.03 6.44 5.71
N PHE A 21 -6.76 7.45 6.15
CA PHE A 21 -6.28 8.42 7.14
C PHE A 21 -6.13 7.80 8.53
N ALA A 22 -7.17 7.12 9.04
CA ALA A 22 -7.17 6.56 10.39
C ALA A 22 -6.04 5.54 10.59
N LEU A 23 -5.84 4.61 9.64
CA LEU A 23 -4.78 3.60 9.74
C LEU A 23 -3.36 4.16 9.53
N ASN A 24 -3.23 5.42 9.08
CA ASN A 24 -1.98 6.16 9.05
C ASN A 24 -1.88 7.18 10.20
N GLY A 25 -2.66 7.00 11.27
CA GLY A 25 -2.53 7.73 12.53
C GLY A 25 -3.17 9.11 12.58
N TRP A 26 -3.98 9.47 11.58
CA TRP A 26 -4.75 10.71 11.59
C TRP A 26 -6.08 10.52 12.30
N ASN A 27 -6.48 11.52 13.09
CA ASN A 27 -7.86 11.57 13.55
C ASN A 27 -8.79 11.86 12.37
N VAL A 28 -9.93 11.19 12.34
CA VAL A 28 -10.93 11.34 11.29
C VAL A 28 -12.23 11.85 11.88
N ARG A 29 -12.77 12.90 11.29
CA ARG A 29 -14.09 13.44 11.60
C ARG A 29 -15.00 13.22 10.40
N VAL A 30 -16.15 12.61 10.63
CA VAL A 30 -17.09 12.26 9.58
C VAL A 30 -18.37 13.05 9.76
N PHE A 31 -18.88 13.60 8.67
CA PHE A 31 -20.27 14.03 8.57
C PHE A 31 -20.93 13.32 7.39
N ASP A 32 -22.09 12.72 7.65
CA ASP A 32 -22.99 12.18 6.64
C ASP A 32 -24.44 12.25 7.16
N PRO A 33 -25.42 12.72 6.37
CA PRO A 33 -26.82 12.78 6.79
C PRO A 33 -27.51 11.41 6.92
N ASP A 34 -26.93 10.33 6.37
CA ASP A 34 -27.46 8.98 6.47
C ASP A 34 -27.15 8.37 7.86
N PRO A 35 -28.18 8.00 8.65
CA PRO A 35 -27.98 7.37 9.96
C PRO A 35 -27.27 6.01 9.89
N GLN A 36 -27.09 5.42 8.70
CA GLN A 36 -26.35 4.19 8.49
C GLN A 36 -24.86 4.42 8.16
N ALA A 37 -24.39 5.66 8.07
CA ALA A 37 -23.02 5.97 7.68
C ALA A 37 -21.98 5.33 8.61
N GLU A 38 -22.20 5.35 9.93
CA GLU A 38 -21.29 4.73 10.90
C GLU A 38 -21.18 3.21 10.68
N ARG A 39 -22.30 2.52 10.45
CA ARG A 39 -22.29 1.09 10.13
C ARG A 39 -21.51 0.81 8.83
N LYS A 40 -21.80 1.56 7.76
CA LYS A 40 -21.17 1.40 6.45
C LYS A 40 -19.66 1.64 6.50
N ILE A 41 -19.23 2.71 7.19
CA ILE A 41 -17.82 2.99 7.42
C ILE A 41 -17.18 1.90 8.27
N GLY A 42 -17.87 1.41 9.31
CA GLY A 42 -17.41 0.29 10.13
C GLY A 42 -17.09 -0.96 9.31
N GLU A 43 -17.91 -1.28 8.30
CA GLU A 43 -17.67 -2.39 7.38
C GLU A 43 -16.42 -2.16 6.51
N VAL A 44 -16.23 -0.95 5.97
CA VAL A 44 -15.03 -0.60 5.18
C VAL A 44 -13.77 -0.64 6.07
N MET A 45 -13.86 -0.11 7.29
CA MET A 45 -12.78 -0.15 8.28
C MET A 45 -12.38 -1.58 8.65
N ALA A 46 -13.34 -2.49 8.80
CA ALA A 46 -13.06 -3.90 9.10
C ALA A 46 -12.24 -4.56 7.98
N ASN A 47 -12.59 -4.31 6.71
CA ASN A 47 -11.80 -4.79 5.57
C ASN A 47 -10.42 -4.13 5.53
N ALA A 48 -10.34 -2.82 5.72
CA ALA A 48 -9.07 -2.09 5.69
C ALA A 48 -8.09 -2.51 6.79
N ARG A 49 -8.56 -2.69 8.03
CA ARG A 49 -7.75 -3.20 9.16
C ARG A 49 -7.17 -4.59 8.88
N ARG A 50 -7.89 -5.39 8.10
CA ARG A 50 -7.46 -6.74 7.71
C ARG A 50 -6.40 -6.73 6.60
N SER A 51 -6.51 -5.83 5.61
CA SER A 51 -5.71 -5.89 4.38
C SER A 51 -4.56 -4.87 4.33
N LEU A 52 -4.79 -3.60 4.69
CA LEU A 52 -3.80 -2.53 4.54
C LEU A 52 -2.49 -2.79 5.33
N PRO A 53 -2.52 -3.25 6.60
CA PRO A 53 -1.29 -3.52 7.33
C PRO A 53 -0.41 -4.62 6.70
N GLY A 54 -0.96 -5.44 5.80
CA GLY A 54 -0.20 -6.46 5.08
C GLY A 54 0.69 -5.91 3.96
N LEU A 55 0.46 -4.68 3.49
CA LEU A 55 1.25 -4.06 2.42
C LEU A 55 2.65 -3.59 2.89
N THR A 56 2.80 -3.29 4.18
CA THR A 56 4.04 -2.77 4.77
C THR A 56 4.83 -3.89 5.46
N ASP A 57 6.16 -3.80 5.43
CA ASP A 57 7.05 -4.69 6.20
C ASP A 57 7.54 -4.00 7.49
N THR A 58 6.81 -2.96 7.89
CA THR A 58 6.88 -2.28 9.18
C THR A 58 5.45 -2.05 9.67
N ALA A 59 5.23 -2.06 10.98
CA ALA A 59 3.93 -1.78 11.54
C ALA A 59 3.51 -0.34 11.20
N LEU A 60 2.25 -0.18 10.80
CA LEU A 60 1.61 1.11 10.69
C LEU A 60 1.59 1.83 12.05
N PRO A 61 1.51 3.17 12.06
CA PRO A 61 1.30 3.92 13.29
C PRO A 61 0.00 3.48 13.99
N ASP A 62 -0.15 3.89 15.25
CA ASP A 62 -1.40 3.66 15.97
C ASP A 62 -2.57 4.31 15.25
N GLU A 63 -3.69 3.57 15.20
CA GLU A 63 -4.89 4.01 14.50
C GLU A 63 -5.44 5.30 15.14
N GLY A 64 -5.70 6.30 14.31
CA GLY A 64 -6.30 7.55 14.75
C GLY A 64 -7.79 7.40 15.07
N LYS A 65 -8.32 8.32 15.89
CA LYS A 65 -9.70 8.25 16.36
C LYS A 65 -10.66 8.67 15.24
N ILE A 66 -11.68 7.84 14.97
CA ILE A 66 -12.82 8.19 14.10
C ILE A 66 -13.95 8.73 14.98
N THR A 67 -14.53 9.87 14.59
CA THR A 67 -15.67 10.50 15.27
C THR A 67 -16.70 10.96 14.26
N PHE A 68 -17.97 10.85 14.61
CA PHE A 68 -19.11 11.30 13.81
C PHE A 68 -19.65 12.60 14.40
N HIS A 69 -20.01 13.55 13.53
CA HIS A 69 -20.45 14.89 13.90
C HIS A 69 -21.81 15.18 13.26
N ASP A 70 -22.57 16.07 13.89
CA ASP A 70 -23.95 16.39 13.49
C ASP A 70 -24.01 17.48 12.40
N SER A 71 -22.87 18.12 12.10
CA SER A 71 -22.77 19.15 11.08
C SER A 71 -21.43 19.13 10.33
N ILE A 72 -21.43 19.66 9.10
CA ILE A 72 -20.20 19.90 8.32
C ILE A 72 -19.24 20.81 9.09
N ALA A 73 -19.76 21.86 9.74
CA ALA A 73 -18.93 22.84 10.45
C ALA A 73 -18.08 22.20 11.56
N GLU A 74 -18.69 21.36 12.40
CA GLU A 74 -17.99 20.64 13.47
C GLU A 74 -16.96 19.63 12.91
N ALA A 75 -17.30 18.96 11.81
CA ALA A 75 -16.42 18.00 11.17
C ALA A 75 -15.15 18.66 10.60
N VAL A 76 -15.26 19.83 9.98
CA VAL A 76 -14.14 20.50 9.29
C VAL A 76 -13.30 21.42 10.18
N GLU A 77 -13.78 21.77 11.38
CA GLU A 77 -13.09 22.71 12.27
C GLU A 77 -11.67 22.21 12.65
N GLY A 78 -10.64 22.96 12.24
CA GLY A 78 -9.24 22.60 12.48
C GLY A 78 -8.73 21.39 11.68
N ALA A 79 -9.49 20.90 10.71
CA ALA A 79 -9.05 19.83 9.82
C ALA A 79 -7.95 20.35 8.86
N SER A 80 -6.90 19.56 8.66
CA SER A 80 -5.83 19.86 7.68
C SER A 80 -6.18 19.39 6.27
N TRP A 81 -7.08 18.43 6.17
CA TRP A 81 -7.60 17.86 4.92
C TRP A 81 -9.11 17.72 5.04
N VAL A 82 -9.86 18.14 4.03
CA VAL A 82 -11.30 17.89 3.89
C VAL A 82 -11.52 17.13 2.59
N GLN A 83 -12.13 15.96 2.69
CA GLN A 83 -12.51 15.14 1.56
C GLN A 83 -14.03 15.17 1.36
N GLU A 84 -14.48 15.70 0.23
CA GLU A 84 -15.86 15.59 -0.22
C GLU A 84 -16.05 14.28 -1.00
N SER A 85 -17.00 13.46 -0.57
CA SER A 85 -17.40 12.19 -1.17
C SER A 85 -18.93 12.02 -1.18
N VAL A 86 -19.66 13.12 -1.40
CA VAL A 86 -21.11 13.17 -1.54
C VAL A 86 -21.54 12.73 -2.96
N PRO A 87 -22.85 12.47 -3.21
CA PRO A 87 -23.33 12.00 -4.51
C PRO A 87 -22.85 12.85 -5.70
N GLU A 88 -22.76 12.20 -6.87
CA GLU A 88 -22.24 12.80 -8.11
C GLU A 88 -23.25 13.76 -8.77
N ARG A 89 -23.55 14.85 -8.05
CA ARG A 89 -24.49 15.91 -8.43
C ARG A 89 -23.92 17.28 -8.08
N LEU A 90 -23.76 18.14 -9.09
CA LEU A 90 -23.11 19.46 -8.91
C LEU A 90 -23.82 20.33 -7.87
N ASP A 91 -25.15 20.37 -7.85
CA ASP A 91 -25.92 21.16 -6.89
C ASP A 91 -25.62 20.78 -5.43
N ILE A 92 -25.52 19.48 -5.16
CA ILE A 92 -25.17 18.96 -3.83
C ILE A 92 -23.70 19.29 -3.50
N LYS A 93 -22.78 19.09 -4.45
CA LYS A 93 -21.36 19.37 -4.26
C LYS A 93 -21.10 20.86 -4.00
N HIS A 94 -21.71 21.77 -4.76
CA HIS A 94 -21.58 23.21 -4.56
C HIS A 94 -22.08 23.63 -3.17
N SER A 95 -23.26 23.16 -2.77
CA SER A 95 -23.79 23.44 -1.42
C SER A 95 -22.87 22.92 -0.33
N THR A 96 -22.35 21.70 -0.49
CA THR A 96 -21.44 21.06 0.46
C THR A 96 -20.10 21.80 0.56
N LEU A 97 -19.46 22.08 -0.57
CA LEU A 97 -18.18 22.79 -0.65
C LEU A 97 -18.30 24.22 -0.11
N GLY A 98 -19.43 24.89 -0.37
CA GLY A 98 -19.74 26.19 0.23
C GLY A 98 -19.81 26.13 1.75
N ALA A 99 -20.51 25.14 2.31
CA ALA A 99 -20.59 24.93 3.76
C ALA A 99 -19.23 24.57 4.38
N VAL A 100 -18.43 23.74 3.69
CA VAL A 100 -17.04 23.45 4.09
C VAL A 100 -16.22 24.73 4.17
N GLN A 101 -16.24 25.58 3.13
CA GLN A 101 -15.43 26.80 3.09
C GLN A 101 -15.82 27.86 4.13
N GLN A 102 -17.04 27.80 4.67
CA GLN A 102 -17.48 28.70 5.74
C GLN A 102 -16.85 28.37 7.09
N ALA A 103 -16.45 27.12 7.32
CA ALA A 103 -15.99 26.64 8.63
C ALA A 103 -14.56 26.07 8.63
N CYS A 104 -14.02 25.64 7.48
CA CYS A 104 -12.69 25.08 7.40
C CYS A 104 -11.60 26.16 7.48
N ASP A 105 -10.40 25.76 7.89
CA ASP A 105 -9.21 26.61 7.80
C ASP A 105 -8.95 27.01 6.33
N PRO A 106 -8.63 28.29 6.03
CA PRO A 106 -8.26 28.72 4.68
C PRO A 106 -7.06 27.96 4.08
N GLU A 107 -6.18 27.41 4.91
CA GLU A 107 -5.00 26.62 4.52
C GLU A 107 -5.27 25.11 4.42
N ALA A 108 -6.46 24.65 4.81
CA ALA A 108 -6.86 23.25 4.64
C ALA A 108 -6.91 22.87 3.16
N VAL A 109 -6.54 21.63 2.84
CA VAL A 109 -6.77 21.08 1.49
C VAL A 109 -8.23 20.65 1.38
N ILE A 110 -8.92 21.04 0.30
CA ILE A 110 -10.26 20.53 -0.02
C ILE A 110 -10.17 19.69 -1.29
N GLY A 111 -10.29 18.38 -1.14
CA GLY A 111 -10.35 17.41 -2.23
C GLY A 111 -11.78 16.94 -2.49
N SER A 112 -12.22 16.94 -3.74
CA SER A 112 -13.43 16.22 -4.17
C SER A 112 -13.06 14.85 -4.72
N SER A 113 -13.83 13.81 -4.35
CA SER A 113 -13.70 12.46 -4.91
C SER A 113 -14.45 12.27 -6.24
N THR A 114 -14.92 13.34 -6.88
CA THR A 114 -15.64 13.26 -8.16
C THR A 114 -14.84 12.49 -9.21
N SER A 115 -15.53 11.58 -9.89
CA SER A 115 -14.99 10.78 -10.99
C SER A 115 -15.19 11.48 -12.33
N GLY A 116 -16.16 12.40 -12.43
CA GLY A 116 -16.54 13.02 -13.71
C GLY A 116 -16.27 14.53 -13.83
N PHE A 117 -16.54 15.30 -12.79
CA PHE A 117 -16.58 16.77 -12.90
C PHE A 117 -15.20 17.40 -12.91
N LYS A 118 -15.07 18.47 -13.70
CA LYS A 118 -13.87 19.30 -13.71
C LYS A 118 -13.78 20.13 -12.44
N PRO A 119 -12.56 20.39 -11.94
CA PRO A 119 -12.32 21.37 -10.88
C PRO A 119 -13.00 22.72 -11.15
N SER A 120 -12.95 23.25 -12.37
CA SER A 120 -13.62 24.51 -12.72
C SER A 120 -15.14 24.49 -12.47
N GLN A 121 -15.80 23.36 -12.73
CA GLN A 121 -17.23 23.18 -12.45
C GLN A 121 -17.47 23.14 -10.94
N LEU A 122 -16.64 22.43 -10.17
CA LEU A 122 -16.76 22.38 -8.70
C LEU A 122 -16.55 23.75 -8.04
N GLN A 123 -15.73 24.59 -8.66
CA GLN A 123 -15.36 25.91 -8.16
C GLN A 123 -16.41 27.00 -8.44
N GLU A 124 -17.46 26.72 -9.21
CA GLU A 124 -18.51 27.69 -9.51
C GLU A 124 -19.17 28.22 -8.23
N GLY A 125 -19.12 29.54 -8.04
CA GLY A 125 -19.65 30.19 -6.84
C GLY A 125 -18.84 30.00 -5.56
N ALA A 126 -17.66 29.37 -5.62
CA ALA A 126 -16.81 29.16 -4.45
C ALA A 126 -16.18 30.48 -3.96
N ALA A 127 -16.08 30.65 -2.63
CA ALA A 127 -15.44 31.82 -2.03
C ALA A 127 -13.91 31.80 -2.20
N ARG A 128 -13.31 30.60 -2.16
CA ARG A 128 -11.86 30.38 -2.34
C ARG A 128 -11.65 29.27 -3.38
N PRO A 129 -11.86 29.53 -4.68
CA PRO A 129 -11.85 28.47 -5.70
C PRO A 129 -10.53 27.69 -5.75
N ALA A 130 -9.38 28.36 -5.59
CA ALA A 130 -8.06 27.72 -5.57
C ALA A 130 -7.81 26.72 -4.42
N GLN A 131 -8.68 26.70 -3.40
CA GLN A 131 -8.61 25.74 -2.31
C GLN A 131 -9.26 24.39 -2.70
N ILE A 132 -10.16 24.39 -3.69
CA ILE A 132 -10.93 23.22 -4.13
C ILE A 132 -10.23 22.59 -5.33
N MET A 133 -9.88 21.31 -5.20
CA MET A 133 -9.33 20.50 -6.28
C MET A 133 -9.98 19.12 -6.30
N VAL A 134 -9.83 18.41 -7.40
CA VAL A 134 -10.14 16.98 -7.43
C VAL A 134 -8.99 16.22 -6.79
N ALA A 135 -9.32 15.31 -5.88
CA ALA A 135 -8.45 14.29 -5.34
C ALA A 135 -9.18 12.95 -5.52
N HIS A 136 -9.17 12.46 -6.75
CA HIS A 136 -9.95 11.29 -7.17
C HIS A 136 -9.17 10.00 -6.84
N PRO A 137 -9.65 9.17 -5.89
CA PRO A 137 -9.01 7.92 -5.53
C PRO A 137 -9.52 6.75 -6.38
N PHE A 138 -8.93 5.56 -6.22
CA PHE A 138 -9.46 4.32 -6.79
C PHE A 138 -9.91 3.37 -5.69
N ASN A 139 -11.08 2.74 -5.88
CA ASN A 139 -11.64 1.79 -4.92
C ASN A 139 -10.92 0.42 -5.01
N PRO A 140 -10.43 -0.17 -3.90
CA PRO A 140 -10.48 0.30 -2.51
C PRO A 140 -9.42 1.36 -2.19
N VAL A 141 -9.88 2.54 -1.73
CA VAL A 141 -9.04 3.73 -1.46
C VAL A 141 -7.95 3.45 -0.43
N TYR A 142 -8.20 2.55 0.52
CA TYR A 142 -7.22 2.18 1.54
C TYR A 142 -6.08 1.32 0.99
N LEU A 143 -6.22 0.63 -0.15
CA LEU A 143 -5.14 -0.18 -0.76
C LEU A 143 -4.52 0.49 -1.98
N LEU A 144 -5.34 0.95 -2.94
CA LEU A 144 -4.84 1.46 -4.20
C LEU A 144 -4.18 2.83 -3.99
N PRO A 145 -2.89 3.00 -4.35
CA PRO A 145 -2.16 4.20 -3.97
C PRO A 145 -2.44 5.40 -4.87
N LEU A 146 -2.94 5.20 -6.09
CA LEU A 146 -3.12 6.29 -7.04
C LEU A 146 -4.22 7.27 -6.60
N VAL A 147 -3.92 8.57 -6.69
CA VAL A 147 -4.90 9.66 -6.57
C VAL A 147 -4.68 10.61 -7.74
N GLU A 148 -5.69 10.79 -8.59
CA GLU A 148 -5.64 11.84 -9.60
C GLU A 148 -5.89 13.18 -8.91
N LEU A 149 -4.83 13.99 -8.85
CA LEU A 149 -4.83 15.30 -8.23
C LEU A 149 -4.96 16.36 -9.33
N VAL A 150 -6.16 16.93 -9.46
CA VAL A 150 -6.51 17.82 -10.57
C VAL A 150 -6.91 19.18 -10.00
N PRO A 151 -6.03 20.19 -10.05
CA PRO A 151 -6.43 21.57 -9.87
C PRO A 151 -7.11 22.11 -11.14
N ALA A 152 -7.86 23.20 -11.00
CA ALA A 152 -8.33 23.94 -12.18
C ALA A 152 -7.14 24.52 -12.96
N GLU A 153 -7.31 24.73 -14.26
CA GLU A 153 -6.23 25.16 -15.15
C GLU A 153 -5.55 26.44 -14.63
N GLY A 154 -4.22 26.39 -14.47
CA GLY A 154 -3.41 27.51 -13.96
C GLY A 154 -3.42 27.68 -12.44
N GLN A 155 -4.08 26.82 -11.66
CA GLN A 155 -4.16 26.90 -10.19
C GLN A 155 -3.21 25.93 -9.46
N ASP A 156 -1.98 25.78 -9.98
CA ASP A 156 -0.92 24.95 -9.38
C ASP A 156 -0.25 25.67 -8.19
N GLY A 157 -1.00 25.88 -7.10
CA GLY A 157 -0.61 26.70 -5.96
C GLY A 157 -0.20 25.92 -4.68
N PRO A 158 -0.10 26.63 -3.53
CA PRO A 158 0.28 26.06 -2.24
C PRO A 158 -0.61 24.89 -1.78
N HIS A 159 -1.91 24.93 -2.06
CA HIS A 159 -2.83 23.83 -1.70
C HIS A 159 -2.49 22.54 -2.44
N VAL A 160 -2.09 22.61 -3.71
CA VAL A 160 -1.68 21.43 -4.50
C VAL A 160 -0.38 20.85 -3.97
N ALA A 161 0.60 21.71 -3.64
CA ALA A 161 1.85 21.27 -3.03
C ALA A 161 1.62 20.58 -1.68
N ARG A 162 0.78 21.18 -0.83
CA ARG A 162 0.36 20.59 0.46
C ARG A 162 -0.40 19.28 0.27
N ALA A 163 -1.26 19.20 -0.73
CA ALA A 163 -2.01 17.98 -1.03
C ALA A 163 -1.07 16.83 -1.41
N LYS A 164 -0.07 17.10 -2.27
CA LYS A 164 0.96 16.11 -2.62
C LYS A 164 1.70 15.60 -1.40
N GLU A 165 2.21 16.51 -0.55
CA GLU A 165 2.94 16.15 0.67
C GLU A 165 2.08 15.26 1.58
N ILE A 166 0.81 15.63 1.80
CA ILE A 166 -0.11 14.84 2.63
C ILE A 166 -0.34 13.46 2.02
N LEU A 167 -0.68 13.37 0.73
CA LEU A 167 -0.96 12.10 0.05
C LEU A 167 0.26 11.18 0.04
N GLU A 168 1.44 11.71 -0.27
CA GLU A 168 2.70 10.97 -0.21
C GLU A 168 2.99 10.46 1.21
N SER A 169 2.70 11.26 2.25
CA SER A 169 2.85 10.83 3.65
C SER A 169 1.96 9.65 4.05
N LEU A 170 0.84 9.48 3.35
CA LEU A 170 -0.10 8.38 3.52
C LEU A 170 0.27 7.17 2.62
N GLY A 171 1.40 7.21 1.91
CA GLY A 171 1.83 6.17 0.96
C GLY A 171 1.02 6.16 -0.35
N MET A 172 0.37 7.27 -0.69
CA MET A 172 -0.37 7.43 -1.94
C MET A 172 0.51 8.12 -3.00
N TYR A 173 0.14 7.95 -4.26
CA TYR A 173 0.78 8.57 -5.41
C TYR A 173 -0.12 9.66 -6.00
N PRO A 174 0.17 10.95 -5.73
CA PRO A 174 -0.59 12.05 -6.31
C PRO A 174 -0.20 12.25 -7.78
N LEU A 175 -0.96 11.65 -8.70
CA LEU A 175 -0.81 11.90 -10.12
C LEU A 175 -1.34 13.29 -10.43
N HIS A 176 -0.44 14.25 -10.58
CA HIS A 176 -0.79 15.64 -10.81
C HIS A 176 -1.13 15.90 -12.28
N LEU A 177 -2.40 16.16 -12.55
CA LEU A 177 -2.90 16.50 -13.88
C LEU A 177 -2.77 18.01 -14.08
N LYS A 178 -2.01 18.41 -15.09
CA LYS A 178 -1.78 19.84 -15.41
C LYS A 178 -2.97 20.53 -16.10
N LYS A 179 -3.90 19.73 -16.60
CA LYS A 179 -5.09 20.19 -17.31
C LYS A 179 -6.27 19.35 -16.86
N GLU A 180 -7.35 20.03 -16.54
CA GLU A 180 -8.62 19.38 -16.31
C GLU A 180 -9.22 18.88 -17.64
N ILE A 181 -9.94 17.78 -17.54
CA ILE A 181 -10.70 17.15 -18.62
C ILE A 181 -11.84 16.36 -17.98
N ASP A 182 -12.93 16.15 -18.72
CA ASP A 182 -14.02 15.31 -18.23
C ASP A 182 -13.52 13.88 -17.99
N ALA A 183 -13.86 13.33 -16.82
CA ALA A 183 -13.44 12.00 -16.36
C ALA A 183 -11.91 11.78 -16.25
N HIS A 184 -11.15 12.86 -16.07
CA HIS A 184 -9.71 12.81 -15.77
C HIS A 184 -8.91 11.94 -16.76
N VAL A 185 -7.93 11.13 -16.32
CA VAL A 185 -7.15 10.26 -17.21
C VAL A 185 -7.55 8.81 -17.05
N ALA A 186 -7.57 8.29 -15.83
CA ALA A 186 -7.79 6.87 -15.57
C ALA A 186 -9.22 6.44 -15.92
N ASP A 187 -10.23 7.21 -15.51
CA ASP A 187 -11.63 6.87 -15.78
C ASP A 187 -11.93 6.94 -17.28
N ARG A 188 -11.23 7.77 -18.06
CA ARG A 188 -11.33 7.71 -19.53
C ARG A 188 -10.84 6.39 -20.11
N PHE A 189 -9.81 5.76 -19.54
CA PHE A 189 -9.39 4.43 -19.94
C PHE A 189 -10.40 3.36 -19.52
N LEU A 190 -10.92 3.46 -18.29
CA LEU A 190 -11.96 2.54 -17.80
C LEU A 190 -13.22 2.64 -18.66
N GLU A 191 -13.68 3.84 -18.97
CA GLU A 191 -14.81 4.11 -19.85
C GLU A 191 -14.58 3.57 -21.27
N ALA A 192 -13.39 3.75 -21.85
CA ALA A 192 -13.10 3.21 -23.17
C ALA A 192 -13.21 1.68 -23.20
N VAL A 193 -12.68 1.00 -22.18
CA VAL A 193 -12.78 -0.48 -22.08
C VAL A 193 -14.21 -0.92 -21.79
N TRP A 194 -14.92 -0.21 -20.90
CA TRP A 194 -16.30 -0.51 -20.53
C TRP A 194 -17.26 -0.39 -21.72
N ARG A 195 -17.15 0.69 -22.49
CA ARG A 195 -17.99 0.92 -23.67
C ARG A 195 -17.77 -0.16 -24.73
N GLU A 196 -16.54 -0.65 -24.91
CA GLU A 196 -16.26 -1.77 -25.81
C GLU A 196 -16.95 -3.04 -25.30
N ALA A 197 -16.80 -3.32 -24.00
CA ALA A 197 -17.41 -4.50 -23.38
C ALA A 197 -18.93 -4.52 -23.54
N LEU A 198 -19.61 -3.37 -23.39
CA LEU A 198 -21.05 -3.26 -23.60
C LEU A 198 -21.47 -3.66 -25.02
N TRP A 199 -20.73 -3.23 -26.05
CA TRP A 199 -21.01 -3.61 -27.43
C TRP A 199 -20.72 -5.10 -27.67
N LEU A 200 -19.63 -5.63 -27.13
CA LEU A 200 -19.28 -7.05 -27.26
C LEU A 200 -20.35 -7.97 -26.65
N VAL A 201 -20.92 -7.59 -25.49
CA VAL A 201 -22.04 -8.33 -24.88
C VAL A 201 -23.31 -8.18 -25.70
N LYS A 202 -23.70 -6.94 -26.03
CA LYS A 202 -24.93 -6.68 -26.79
C LYS A 202 -24.96 -7.42 -28.12
N ASP A 203 -23.84 -7.43 -28.84
CA ASP A 203 -23.75 -8.04 -30.16
C ASP A 203 -23.47 -9.56 -30.08
N GLY A 204 -23.45 -10.14 -28.87
CA GLY A 204 -23.30 -11.58 -28.64
C GLY A 204 -21.91 -12.12 -28.98
N ILE A 205 -20.89 -11.27 -28.98
CA ILE A 205 -19.50 -11.63 -29.30
C ILE A 205 -18.82 -12.32 -28.12
N ALA A 206 -19.09 -11.87 -26.90
CA ALA A 206 -18.54 -12.42 -25.67
C ALA A 206 -19.49 -12.20 -24.50
N THR A 207 -19.47 -13.12 -23.54
CA THR A 207 -20.12 -12.98 -22.23
C THR A 207 -19.31 -12.08 -21.29
N THR A 208 -19.92 -11.61 -20.20
CA THR A 208 -19.23 -10.88 -19.14
C THR A 208 -18.01 -11.64 -18.59
N GLU A 209 -18.13 -12.95 -18.39
CA GLU A 209 -17.02 -13.79 -17.91
C GLU A 209 -15.88 -13.90 -18.93
N GLU A 210 -16.17 -14.06 -20.22
CA GLU A 210 -15.14 -14.14 -21.27
C GLU A 210 -14.36 -12.83 -21.41
N ILE A 211 -15.06 -11.69 -21.34
CA ILE A 211 -14.43 -10.36 -21.33
C ILE A 211 -13.52 -10.21 -20.11
N ASP A 212 -14.03 -10.56 -18.93
CA ASP A 212 -13.25 -10.55 -17.70
C ASP A 212 -12.01 -11.46 -17.79
N ASN A 213 -12.15 -12.65 -18.35
CA ASN A 213 -11.06 -13.61 -18.52
C ASN A 213 -9.99 -13.12 -19.50
N ALA A 214 -10.37 -12.40 -20.56
CA ALA A 214 -9.41 -11.74 -21.46
C ALA A 214 -8.55 -10.70 -20.72
N ILE A 215 -9.11 -10.03 -19.70
CA ILE A 215 -8.38 -9.08 -18.86
C ILE A 215 -7.52 -9.83 -17.82
N ARG A 216 -8.14 -10.72 -17.03
CA ARG A 216 -7.49 -11.44 -15.91
C ARG A 216 -6.32 -12.31 -16.35
N TYR A 217 -6.47 -12.99 -17.48
CA TYR A 217 -5.47 -13.94 -17.99
C TYR A 217 -4.64 -13.38 -19.16
N GLY A 218 -4.96 -12.17 -19.65
CA GLY A 218 -4.31 -11.55 -20.80
C GLY A 218 -3.60 -10.25 -20.46
N PHE A 219 -4.16 -9.12 -20.92
CA PHE A 219 -3.46 -7.84 -20.87
C PHE A 219 -3.50 -7.15 -19.51
N GLY A 220 -4.48 -7.44 -18.65
CA GLY A 220 -4.65 -6.79 -17.35
C GLY A 220 -3.45 -7.01 -16.42
N ILE A 221 -2.93 -8.24 -16.34
CA ILE A 221 -1.75 -8.54 -15.51
C ILE A 221 -0.47 -7.88 -16.04
N ARG A 222 -0.36 -7.66 -17.36
CA ARG A 222 0.75 -6.89 -17.95
C ARG A 222 0.64 -5.42 -17.57
N TRP A 223 -0.56 -4.84 -17.65
CA TRP A 223 -0.77 -3.43 -17.29
C TRP A 223 -0.56 -3.16 -15.80
N ALA A 224 -0.93 -4.11 -14.93
CA ALA A 224 -0.79 -3.96 -13.48
C ALA A 224 0.64 -3.66 -13.00
N GLN A 225 1.66 -4.09 -13.77
CA GLN A 225 3.07 -3.91 -13.39
C GLN A 225 3.82 -2.84 -14.19
N MET A 226 3.45 -2.57 -15.46
CA MET A 226 4.19 -1.65 -16.36
C MET A 226 3.31 -0.62 -17.11
N GLY A 227 1.99 -0.70 -16.98
CA GLY A 227 1.07 0.17 -17.72
C GLY A 227 1.14 0.00 -19.25
N LEU A 228 0.45 0.88 -19.99
CA LEU A 228 0.24 0.74 -21.43
C LEU A 228 1.51 0.96 -22.27
N PHE A 229 2.21 2.08 -22.05
CA PHE A 229 3.31 2.48 -22.92
C PHE A 229 4.57 1.62 -22.74
N GLU A 230 4.90 1.21 -21.52
CA GLU A 230 6.05 0.31 -21.33
C GLU A 230 5.75 -1.07 -21.91
N THR A 231 4.51 -1.57 -21.76
CA THR A 231 4.03 -2.81 -22.41
C THR A 231 4.29 -2.79 -23.91
N TYR A 232 3.94 -1.68 -24.57
CA TYR A 232 4.13 -1.54 -26.01
C TYR A 232 5.58 -1.24 -26.40
N ARG A 233 6.34 -0.58 -25.53
CA ARG A 233 7.79 -0.42 -25.73
C ARG A 233 8.50 -1.77 -25.78
N VAL A 234 8.16 -2.68 -24.87
CA VAL A 234 8.69 -4.07 -24.87
C VAL A 234 8.24 -4.83 -26.12
N ALA A 235 6.98 -4.66 -26.53
CA ALA A 235 6.47 -5.29 -27.76
C ALA A 235 7.18 -4.80 -29.04
N GLY A 236 7.81 -3.63 -29.01
CA GLY A 236 8.67 -3.13 -30.09
C GLY A 236 10.09 -3.72 -30.14
N GLY A 237 10.44 -4.65 -29.24
CA GLY A 237 11.77 -5.27 -29.18
C GLY A 237 12.89 -4.28 -28.85
N GLU A 238 14.13 -4.60 -29.25
CA GLU A 238 15.32 -3.75 -29.00
C GLU A 238 15.18 -2.34 -29.59
N ALA A 239 14.43 -2.20 -30.69
CA ALA A 239 14.17 -0.92 -31.35
C ALA A 239 13.06 -0.09 -30.65
N GLY A 240 12.36 -0.68 -29.67
CA GLY A 240 11.45 -0.01 -28.75
C GLY A 240 10.19 0.58 -29.40
N MET A 241 9.62 1.60 -28.73
CA MET A 241 8.31 2.17 -29.07
C MET A 241 8.21 2.66 -30.52
N LYS A 242 9.26 3.26 -31.07
CA LYS A 242 9.23 3.76 -32.45
C LYS A 242 9.03 2.62 -33.45
N HIS A 243 9.64 1.47 -33.21
CA HIS A 243 9.44 0.29 -34.05
C HIS A 243 8.03 -0.28 -33.90
N PHE A 244 7.54 -0.41 -32.66
CA PHE A 244 6.15 -0.81 -32.39
C PHE A 244 5.15 0.08 -33.16
N MET A 245 5.33 1.41 -33.09
CA MET A 245 4.48 2.36 -33.82
C MET A 245 4.62 2.25 -35.34
N ALA A 246 5.81 1.98 -35.87
CA ALA A 246 5.98 1.76 -37.31
C ALA A 246 5.28 0.48 -37.79
N GLN A 247 5.32 -0.58 -36.99
CA GLN A 247 4.72 -1.87 -37.29
C GLN A 247 3.19 -1.86 -37.15
N PHE A 248 2.68 -1.35 -36.02
CA PHE A 248 1.26 -1.43 -35.67
C PHE A 248 0.50 -0.12 -35.86
N GLY A 249 1.19 1.01 -36.00
CA GLY A 249 0.57 2.31 -36.28
C GLY A 249 -0.35 2.32 -37.49
N PRO A 250 -0.05 1.63 -38.61
CA PRO A 250 -1.00 1.51 -39.73
C PRO A 250 -2.35 0.90 -39.33
N CYS A 251 -2.35 -0.02 -38.35
CA CYS A 251 -3.57 -0.69 -37.85
C CYS A 251 -4.47 0.25 -37.04
N LEU A 252 -3.95 1.38 -36.52
CA LEU A 252 -4.76 2.36 -35.77
C LEU A 252 -5.85 3.00 -36.64
N SER A 253 -5.70 2.97 -37.97
CA SER A 253 -6.72 3.45 -38.91
C SER A 253 -7.85 2.43 -39.15
N TRP A 254 -7.63 1.17 -38.77
CA TRP A 254 -8.59 0.10 -38.98
C TRP A 254 -9.79 0.30 -38.04
N PRO A 255 -11.01 -0.09 -38.45
CA PRO A 255 -12.23 0.14 -37.68
C PRO A 255 -12.39 -0.90 -36.57
N TRP A 256 -11.32 -1.20 -35.82
CA TRP A 256 -11.36 -2.18 -34.72
C TRP A 256 -12.18 -1.66 -33.54
N THR A 257 -11.98 -0.40 -33.16
CA THR A 257 -12.76 0.29 -32.15
C THR A 257 -12.59 1.80 -32.34
N LYS A 258 -13.67 2.58 -32.17
CA LYS A 258 -13.67 4.06 -32.28
C LYS A 258 -14.66 4.65 -31.27
N LEU A 259 -14.72 4.08 -30.08
CA LEU A 259 -15.83 4.29 -29.15
C LEU A 259 -16.02 5.75 -28.77
N MET A 260 -17.11 6.31 -29.27
CA MET A 260 -17.72 7.55 -28.80
C MET A 260 -19.19 7.32 -28.38
N ASP A 261 -19.78 6.19 -28.79
CA ASP A 261 -21.17 5.81 -28.54
C ASP A 261 -21.26 4.55 -27.66
N VAL A 262 -22.40 4.39 -26.98
CA VAL A 262 -22.78 3.20 -26.21
C VAL A 262 -24.03 2.57 -26.81
N PRO A 263 -24.28 1.28 -26.60
CA PRO A 263 -25.58 0.72 -26.94
C PRO A 263 -26.70 1.45 -26.22
N GLU A 264 -27.90 1.44 -26.81
CA GLU A 264 -29.10 1.92 -26.12
C GLU A 264 -29.27 1.15 -24.82
N PHE A 265 -29.34 1.87 -23.70
CA PHE A 265 -29.38 1.28 -22.36
C PHE A 265 -30.81 0.86 -22.03
N THR A 266 -31.25 -0.25 -22.63
CA THR A 266 -32.59 -0.81 -22.47
C THR A 266 -32.67 -1.73 -21.24
N ASP A 267 -33.87 -1.91 -20.69
CA ASP A 267 -34.12 -2.86 -19.61
C ASP A 267 -33.66 -4.29 -19.99
N GLU A 268 -33.84 -4.68 -21.26
CA GLU A 268 -33.37 -5.98 -21.78
C GLU A 268 -31.85 -6.14 -21.68
N LEU A 269 -31.09 -5.11 -22.07
CA LEU A 269 -29.63 -5.14 -21.97
C LEU A 269 -29.16 -5.15 -20.50
N VAL A 270 -29.86 -4.41 -19.63
CA VAL A 270 -29.59 -4.40 -18.18
C VAL A 270 -29.81 -5.78 -17.58
N GLU A 271 -30.96 -6.42 -17.83
CA GLU A 271 -31.27 -7.76 -17.32
C GLU A 271 -30.30 -8.82 -17.88
N LEU A 272 -29.90 -8.70 -19.16
CA LEU A 272 -28.90 -9.59 -19.76
C LEU A 272 -27.54 -9.50 -19.03
N ILE A 273 -27.02 -8.29 -18.83
CA ILE A 273 -25.73 -8.08 -18.16
C ILE A 273 -25.80 -8.49 -16.68
N ALA A 274 -26.88 -8.11 -15.99
CA ALA A 274 -27.10 -8.46 -14.59
C ALA A 274 -27.18 -9.97 -14.41
N GLY A 275 -27.98 -10.66 -15.25
CA GLY A 275 -28.10 -12.12 -15.23
C GLY A 275 -26.76 -12.82 -15.47
N GLN A 276 -25.98 -12.40 -16.47
CA GLN A 276 -24.64 -12.97 -16.71
C GLN A 276 -23.68 -12.70 -15.53
N SER A 277 -23.76 -11.52 -14.90
CA SER A 277 -22.95 -11.20 -13.72
C SER A 277 -23.30 -12.07 -12.51
N ASP A 278 -24.60 -12.31 -12.28
CA ASP A 278 -25.10 -13.20 -11.23
C ASP A 278 -24.72 -14.66 -11.48
N GLU A 279 -24.78 -15.13 -12.72
CA GLU A 279 -24.31 -16.48 -13.08
C GLU A 279 -22.80 -16.66 -12.80
N GLN A 280 -22.00 -15.64 -13.10
CA GLN A 280 -20.55 -15.68 -12.88
C GLN A 280 -20.16 -15.64 -11.39
N SER A 281 -20.81 -14.78 -10.59
CA SER A 281 -20.32 -14.43 -9.24
C SER A 281 -21.37 -14.46 -8.13
N GLY A 282 -22.64 -14.73 -8.43
CA GLY A 282 -23.75 -14.67 -7.47
C GLY A 282 -23.68 -15.69 -6.34
N ALA A 283 -22.80 -16.69 -6.44
CA ALA A 283 -22.50 -17.62 -5.35
C ALA A 283 -21.74 -16.97 -4.17
N HIS A 284 -21.17 -15.79 -4.38
CA HIS A 284 -20.46 -15.02 -3.36
C HIS A 284 -21.24 -13.76 -2.97
N SER A 285 -21.27 -13.45 -1.67
CA SER A 285 -21.69 -12.14 -1.23
C SER A 285 -20.70 -11.06 -1.67
N ILE A 286 -21.16 -9.81 -1.82
CA ILE A 286 -20.30 -8.67 -2.13
C ILE A 286 -19.13 -8.54 -1.13
N ARG A 287 -19.38 -8.84 0.16
CA ARG A 287 -18.34 -8.80 1.19
C ARG A 287 -17.27 -9.87 1.00
N GLU A 288 -17.64 -11.06 0.51
CA GLU A 288 -16.68 -12.11 0.16
C GLU A 288 -15.86 -11.72 -1.06
N LEU A 289 -16.50 -11.18 -2.10
CA LEU A 289 -15.81 -10.70 -3.30
C LEU A 289 -14.81 -9.58 -2.98
N GLU A 290 -15.17 -8.63 -2.12
CA GLU A 290 -14.25 -7.59 -1.65
C GLU A 290 -13.05 -8.19 -0.90
N ARG A 291 -13.25 -9.19 -0.04
CA ARG A 291 -12.14 -9.84 0.67
C ARG A 291 -11.24 -10.62 -0.28
N ILE A 292 -11.81 -11.31 -1.27
CA ILE A 292 -11.06 -12.00 -2.32
C ILE A 292 -10.21 -10.99 -3.10
N ARG A 293 -10.84 -9.90 -3.57
CA ARG A 293 -10.17 -8.80 -4.28
C ARG A 293 -9.02 -8.23 -3.45
N ASP A 294 -9.28 -7.86 -2.19
CA ASP A 294 -8.28 -7.23 -1.33
C ASP A 294 -7.08 -8.16 -1.07
N ASN A 295 -7.32 -9.46 -0.85
CA ASN A 295 -6.24 -10.45 -0.69
C ASN A 295 -5.35 -10.52 -1.94
N ASN A 296 -5.99 -10.56 -3.11
CA ASN A 296 -5.29 -10.64 -4.39
C ASN A 296 -4.49 -9.36 -4.65
N LEU A 297 -5.07 -8.19 -4.41
CA LEU A 297 -4.39 -6.90 -4.54
C LEU A 297 -3.18 -6.80 -3.63
N VAL A 298 -3.31 -7.16 -2.34
CA VAL A 298 -2.19 -7.19 -1.39
C VAL A 298 -1.08 -8.09 -1.89
N THR A 299 -1.42 -9.31 -2.33
CA THR A 299 -0.44 -10.30 -2.80
C THR A 299 0.29 -9.82 -4.05
N MET A 300 -0.43 -9.26 -5.02
CA MET A 300 0.15 -8.71 -6.25
C MET A 300 1.10 -7.54 -5.95
N MET A 301 0.67 -6.59 -5.11
CA MET A 301 1.48 -5.43 -4.75
C MET A 301 2.73 -5.82 -3.95
N ARG A 302 2.64 -6.81 -3.06
CA ARG A 302 3.80 -7.38 -2.35
C ARG A 302 4.77 -8.09 -3.31
N GLY A 303 4.25 -8.79 -4.32
CA GLY A 303 5.08 -9.36 -5.39
C GLY A 303 5.88 -8.29 -6.13
N LEU A 304 5.24 -7.16 -6.47
CA LEU A 304 5.91 -6.00 -7.08
C LEU A 304 6.90 -5.34 -6.13
N LYS A 305 6.61 -5.32 -4.82
CA LYS A 305 7.48 -4.75 -3.79
C LYS A 305 8.83 -5.45 -3.72
N ALA A 306 8.83 -6.79 -3.82
CA ALA A 306 10.05 -7.58 -3.89
C ALA A 306 10.92 -7.28 -5.12
N GLN A 307 10.34 -6.70 -6.18
CA GLN A 307 11.05 -6.29 -7.40
C GLN A 307 11.33 -4.78 -7.45
N ASP A 308 10.96 -4.02 -6.40
CA ASP A 308 11.05 -2.56 -6.34
C ASP A 308 10.49 -1.86 -7.59
N TRP A 309 9.31 -2.31 -8.05
CA TRP A 309 8.73 -1.86 -9.32
C TRP A 309 7.27 -1.40 -9.17
N GLY A 310 6.86 -0.41 -9.97
CA GLY A 310 5.48 0.10 -9.99
C GLY A 310 4.94 0.44 -8.59
N ALA A 311 3.78 -0.11 -8.24
CA ALA A 311 3.19 0.04 -6.91
C ALA A 311 4.08 -0.52 -5.77
N GLY A 312 4.93 -1.50 -6.07
CA GLY A 312 5.88 -2.06 -5.12
C GLY A 312 6.96 -1.06 -4.68
N ALA A 313 7.48 -0.26 -5.62
CA ALA A 313 8.45 0.79 -5.31
C ALA A 313 7.87 1.85 -4.36
N LEU A 314 6.58 2.18 -4.55
CA LEU A 314 5.86 3.09 -3.64
C LEU A 314 5.73 2.50 -2.24
N LEU A 315 5.47 1.20 -2.11
CA LEU A 315 5.43 0.53 -0.80
C LEU A 315 6.80 0.51 -0.11
N ASN A 316 7.88 0.28 -0.85
CA ASN A 316 9.24 0.37 -0.30
C ASN A 316 9.58 1.79 0.16
N ALA A 317 9.17 2.81 -0.59
CA ALA A 317 9.32 4.20 -0.17
C ALA A 317 8.50 4.51 1.10
N GLN A 318 7.27 4.00 1.18
CA GLN A 318 6.42 4.18 2.35
C GLN A 318 7.00 3.50 3.60
N ASP A 319 7.54 2.29 3.49
CA ASP A 319 8.19 1.61 4.62
C ASP A 319 9.36 2.44 5.17
N LYS A 320 10.18 3.03 4.29
CA LYS A 320 11.27 3.94 4.71
C LYS A 320 10.72 5.16 5.44
N LEU A 321 9.61 5.73 4.97
CA LEU A 321 8.97 6.88 5.60
C LEU A 321 8.42 6.53 6.99
N ILE A 322 7.72 5.42 7.13
CA ILE A 322 7.16 4.96 8.41
C ILE A 322 8.28 4.71 9.43
N ARG A 323 9.40 4.13 9.00
CA ARG A 323 10.55 3.85 9.88
C ARG A 323 11.27 5.13 10.32
N LYS A 324 11.23 6.20 9.52
CA LYS A 324 11.97 7.44 9.77
C LYS A 324 11.59 8.06 11.13
N GLY A 325 12.58 8.29 11.99
CA GLY A 325 12.37 8.88 13.31
C GLY A 325 11.76 7.94 14.35
N THR A 326 11.70 6.63 14.06
CA THR A 326 11.30 5.58 14.99
C THR A 326 12.50 4.69 15.34
N GLU A 327 12.37 3.84 16.37
CA GLU A 327 13.40 2.81 16.69
C GLU A 327 13.72 1.92 15.47
N MET A 328 12.72 1.63 14.63
CA MET A 328 12.92 0.83 13.42
C MET A 328 13.81 1.52 12.38
N GLY A 329 14.01 2.84 12.45
CA GLY A 329 14.90 3.62 11.58
C GLY A 329 16.27 3.92 12.18
N ALA A 330 16.53 3.52 13.43
CA ALA A 330 17.77 3.82 14.16
C ALA A 330 19.00 3.10 13.58
N ARG A 331 20.19 3.66 13.76
CA ARG A 331 21.49 3.03 13.40
C ARG A 331 22.28 2.69 14.67
N ALA A 332 23.39 1.99 14.53
CA ALA A 332 24.19 1.51 15.66
C ALA A 332 24.52 2.59 16.70
N GLY A 333 24.78 3.83 16.27
CA GLY A 333 25.07 4.96 17.15
C GLY A 333 23.87 5.45 17.98
N ASP A 334 22.63 5.19 17.54
CA ASP A 334 21.41 5.63 18.19
C ASP A 334 20.89 4.63 19.23
N ILE A 335 21.39 3.38 19.19
CA ILE A 335 20.86 2.24 19.96
C ILE A 335 21.85 1.87 21.06
N ALA A 336 21.40 1.81 22.31
CA ALA A 336 22.20 1.31 23.42
C ALA A 336 22.49 -0.19 23.25
N ALA A 337 23.69 -0.63 23.64
CA ALA A 337 24.14 -2.02 23.47
C ALA A 337 23.84 -2.92 24.68
N ASP A 338 23.04 -2.44 25.64
CA ASP A 338 22.73 -3.10 26.91
C ASP A 338 21.37 -3.84 26.91
N ALA A 339 20.71 -3.94 25.76
CA ALA A 339 19.46 -4.67 25.57
C ALA A 339 19.34 -5.23 24.15
N PRO A 340 18.58 -6.33 23.93
CA PRO A 340 18.30 -6.84 22.59
C PRO A 340 17.72 -5.77 21.67
N VAL A 341 18.15 -5.77 20.42
CA VAL A 341 17.82 -4.72 19.44
C VAL A 341 16.52 -5.06 18.73
N LEU A 342 15.54 -4.14 18.71
CA LEU A 342 14.34 -4.32 17.89
C LEU A 342 14.70 -4.27 16.39
N THR A 343 14.49 -5.39 15.70
CA THR A 343 14.90 -5.59 14.30
C THR A 343 13.75 -5.91 13.36
N ALA A 344 12.58 -6.27 13.89
CA ALA A 344 11.34 -6.23 13.12
C ALA A 344 10.18 -5.82 14.01
N ARG A 345 9.24 -5.06 13.44
CA ARG A 345 7.92 -4.80 14.01
C ARG A 345 6.96 -4.71 12.83
N ARG A 346 6.06 -5.68 12.67
CA ARG A 346 5.16 -5.75 11.50
C ARG A 346 3.85 -6.45 11.83
N THR A 347 2.86 -6.30 10.96
CA THR A 347 1.67 -7.15 10.97
C THR A 347 1.93 -8.39 10.11
N VAL A 348 1.48 -9.57 10.56
CA VAL A 348 1.52 -10.80 9.75
C VAL A 348 0.56 -10.63 8.57
N PRO A 349 1.05 -10.61 7.33
CA PRO A 349 0.20 -10.40 6.16
C PRO A 349 -0.57 -11.68 5.81
N LEU A 350 -1.62 -11.53 5.02
CA LEU A 350 -2.54 -12.63 4.66
C LEU A 350 -1.89 -13.69 3.77
N ASP A 351 -0.89 -13.33 2.96
CA ASP A 351 -0.11 -14.23 2.10
C ASP A 351 0.96 -15.02 2.86
N TRP A 352 1.05 -14.86 4.18
CA TRP A 352 1.96 -15.65 5.03
C TRP A 352 1.28 -16.84 5.69
N THR A 353 -0.05 -16.91 5.68
CA THR A 353 -0.80 -17.98 6.33
C THR A 353 -1.07 -19.16 5.41
N ASP A 354 -1.14 -20.35 5.99
CA ASP A 354 -1.57 -21.58 5.35
C ASP A 354 -3.10 -21.64 5.22
N TYR A 355 -3.62 -22.79 4.74
CA TYR A 355 -5.06 -23.03 4.61
C TYR A 355 -5.80 -23.09 5.96
N ASN A 356 -5.10 -23.23 7.08
CA ASN A 356 -5.66 -23.19 8.43
C ASN A 356 -5.66 -21.76 9.01
N GLY A 357 -5.09 -20.78 8.31
CA GLY A 357 -4.96 -19.41 8.79
C GLY A 357 -3.81 -19.20 9.79
N HIS A 358 -2.89 -20.15 9.91
CA HIS A 358 -1.66 -20.02 10.72
C HIS A 358 -0.50 -19.62 9.82
N MET A 359 0.43 -18.82 10.35
CA MET A 359 1.65 -18.47 9.65
C MET A 359 2.42 -19.75 9.28
N THR A 360 2.72 -19.91 7.99
CA THR A 360 3.45 -21.07 7.47
C THR A 360 4.86 -21.12 8.05
N GLU A 361 5.39 -22.31 8.34
CA GLU A 361 6.72 -22.51 8.94
C GLU A 361 7.84 -21.67 8.29
N SER A 362 7.89 -21.63 6.96
CA SER A 362 8.91 -20.91 6.19
C SER A 362 8.86 -19.40 6.39
N ARG A 363 7.69 -18.85 6.74
CA ARG A 363 7.52 -17.42 6.97
C ARG A 363 8.12 -16.96 8.28
N TYR A 364 8.28 -17.84 9.27
CA TYR A 364 9.03 -17.48 10.47
C TYR A 364 10.51 -17.29 10.16
N LEU A 365 11.10 -18.21 9.38
CA LEU A 365 12.49 -18.06 8.94
C LEU A 365 12.67 -16.83 8.05
N HIS A 366 11.72 -16.54 7.16
CA HIS A 366 11.71 -15.30 6.38
C HIS A 366 11.74 -14.07 7.29
N ALA A 367 10.88 -14.00 8.31
CA ALA A 367 10.86 -12.87 9.23
C ALA A 367 12.16 -12.73 10.04
N PHE A 368 12.81 -13.85 10.41
CA PHE A 368 14.13 -13.81 11.04
C PHE A 368 15.25 -13.40 10.07
N ALA A 369 15.14 -13.75 8.78
CA ALA A 369 16.03 -13.26 7.75
C ALA A 369 15.90 -11.74 7.59
N ASP A 370 14.67 -11.20 7.51
CA ASP A 370 14.42 -9.75 7.49
C ASP A 370 15.01 -9.06 8.74
N ALA A 371 14.88 -9.68 9.92
CA ALA A 371 15.45 -9.17 11.17
C ALA A 371 17.00 -9.21 11.17
N THR A 372 17.60 -10.19 10.48
CA THR A 372 19.04 -10.27 10.27
C THR A 372 19.52 -9.17 9.35
N ASP A 373 18.85 -8.99 8.20
CA ASP A 373 19.14 -7.93 7.24
C ASP A 373 19.00 -6.55 7.89
N ARG A 374 17.97 -6.37 8.73
CA ARG A 374 17.82 -5.14 9.50
C ARG A 374 18.98 -4.93 10.47
N PHE A 375 19.44 -5.96 11.17
CA PHE A 375 20.61 -5.84 12.04
C PHE A 375 21.89 -5.51 11.26
N MET A 376 22.06 -6.11 10.07
CA MET A 376 23.16 -5.77 9.15
C MET A 376 23.14 -4.29 8.76
N GLU A 377 21.97 -3.76 8.40
CA GLU A 377 21.81 -2.32 8.15
C GLU A 377 22.15 -1.47 9.38
N ILE A 378 21.74 -1.88 10.59
CA ILE A 378 22.00 -1.15 11.83
C ILE A 378 23.50 -0.97 12.05
N ILE A 379 24.31 -2.02 11.84
CA ILE A 379 25.77 -1.98 11.99
C ILE A 379 26.51 -1.36 10.79
N GLY A 380 25.79 -0.91 9.76
CA GLY A 380 26.37 -0.24 8.58
C GLY A 380 26.66 -1.16 7.38
N CYS A 381 26.30 -2.44 7.45
CA CYS A 381 26.31 -3.35 6.30
C CYS A 381 25.02 -3.19 5.47
N ASP A 382 24.76 -1.98 4.99
CA ASP A 382 23.57 -1.65 4.19
C ASP A 382 23.82 -1.76 2.68
N ALA A 383 22.83 -1.35 1.87
CA ALA A 383 22.89 -1.47 0.41
C ALA A 383 24.11 -0.77 -0.23
N GLU A 384 24.58 0.35 0.34
CA GLU A 384 25.77 1.06 -0.15
C GLU A 384 27.03 0.25 0.14
N TYR A 385 27.15 -0.27 1.36
CA TYR A 385 28.25 -1.17 1.72
C TYR A 385 28.28 -2.44 0.87
N ILE A 386 27.11 -3.06 0.63
CA ILE A 386 26.99 -4.27 -0.18
C ILE A 386 27.46 -4.02 -1.61
N GLN A 387 27.12 -2.86 -2.19
CA GLN A 387 27.60 -2.46 -3.52
C GLN A 387 29.12 -2.25 -3.56
N SER A 388 29.76 -1.93 -2.43
CA SER A 388 31.22 -1.82 -2.32
C SER A 388 31.97 -3.16 -2.31
N GLY A 389 31.24 -4.29 -2.24
CA GLY A 389 31.80 -5.63 -2.43
C GLY A 389 31.92 -6.48 -1.15
N GLY A 390 31.33 -6.08 -0.03
CA GLY A 390 31.30 -6.86 1.22
C GLY A 390 29.87 -7.15 1.71
N SER A 391 29.62 -8.33 2.30
CA SER A 391 28.31 -8.67 2.88
C SER A 391 28.41 -9.83 3.87
N TYR A 392 27.41 -10.02 4.72
CA TYR A 392 27.27 -11.19 5.58
C TYR A 392 26.35 -12.23 4.95
N PHE A 393 26.81 -13.48 4.85
CA PHE A 393 26.00 -14.60 4.40
C PHE A 393 25.71 -15.55 5.55
N THR A 394 24.46 -15.99 5.63
CA THR A 394 24.03 -17.01 6.58
C THR A 394 24.66 -18.36 6.23
N ALA A 395 25.44 -18.89 7.15
CA ALA A 395 26.09 -20.20 7.04
C ALA A 395 25.25 -21.30 7.72
N GLU A 396 24.55 -20.96 8.80
CA GLU A 396 23.69 -21.89 9.52
C GLU A 396 22.52 -21.15 10.18
N THR A 397 21.37 -21.81 10.25
CA THR A 397 20.17 -21.34 10.95
C THR A 397 19.52 -22.48 11.72
N HIS A 398 19.04 -22.20 12.93
CA HIS A 398 18.20 -23.11 13.70
C HIS A 398 16.95 -22.38 14.19
N ILE A 399 15.77 -22.93 13.93
CA ILE A 399 14.49 -22.32 14.28
C ILE A 399 13.70 -23.21 15.25
N ARG A 400 13.08 -22.59 16.25
CA ARG A 400 12.08 -23.23 17.13
C ARG A 400 10.75 -22.54 16.92
N HIS A 401 9.74 -23.30 16.50
CA HIS A 401 8.34 -22.86 16.50
C HIS A 401 7.74 -23.20 17.85
N LEU A 402 7.33 -22.19 18.62
CA LEU A 402 6.88 -22.35 20.00
C LEU A 402 5.37 -22.18 20.14
N ASP A 403 4.79 -21.29 19.35
CA ASP A 403 3.36 -20.97 19.39
C ASP A 403 2.88 -20.54 17.99
N GLU A 404 1.58 -20.69 17.74
CA GLU A 404 0.96 -20.34 16.46
C GLU A 404 0.62 -18.85 16.39
N VAL A 405 0.66 -18.28 15.18
CA VAL A 405 0.28 -16.89 14.93
C VAL A 405 -0.58 -16.77 13.68
N HIS A 406 -1.61 -15.92 13.75
CA HIS A 406 -2.55 -15.68 12.65
C HIS A 406 -2.24 -14.38 11.91
N ALA A 407 -2.74 -14.26 10.68
CA ALA A 407 -2.74 -13.01 9.93
C ALA A 407 -3.40 -11.88 10.74
N GLY A 408 -2.90 -10.66 10.57
CA GLY A 408 -3.34 -9.49 11.31
C GLY A 408 -2.70 -9.32 12.69
N THR A 409 -1.98 -10.33 13.20
CA THR A 409 -1.24 -10.21 14.46
C THR A 409 -0.04 -9.29 14.29
N LYS A 410 0.14 -8.32 15.19
CA LYS A 410 1.38 -7.54 15.28
C LYS A 410 2.47 -8.38 15.94
N ILE A 411 3.58 -8.59 15.23
CA ILE A 411 4.76 -9.30 15.71
C ILE A 411 5.94 -8.35 15.84
N GLU A 412 6.78 -8.63 16.83
CA GLU A 412 8.04 -7.95 17.07
C GLU A 412 9.17 -8.99 17.09
N ILE A 413 10.33 -8.64 16.53
CA ILE A 413 11.53 -9.46 16.61
C ILE A 413 12.63 -8.61 17.24
N THR A 414 13.21 -9.15 18.31
CA THR A 414 14.42 -8.59 18.92
C THR A 414 15.61 -9.47 18.61
N THR A 415 16.76 -8.86 18.34
CA THR A 415 18.02 -9.52 18.02
C THR A 415 19.04 -9.28 19.14
N GLN A 416 19.54 -10.36 19.72
CA GLN A 416 20.70 -10.37 20.61
C GLN A 416 21.92 -10.87 19.84
N VAL A 417 23.06 -10.19 19.99
CA VAL A 417 24.35 -10.62 19.44
C VAL A 417 25.01 -11.55 20.45
N ILE A 418 25.12 -12.82 20.10
CA ILE A 418 25.74 -13.85 20.96
C ILE A 418 27.26 -13.79 20.84
N ALA A 419 27.76 -13.61 19.61
CA ALA A 419 29.16 -13.40 19.33
C ALA A 419 29.32 -12.55 18.07
N GLY A 420 30.25 -11.61 18.09
CA GLY A 420 30.53 -10.73 16.96
C GLY A 420 31.98 -10.25 17.01
N ALA A 421 32.82 -10.77 16.12
CA ALA A 421 34.23 -10.37 16.02
C ALA A 421 34.81 -10.79 14.66
N GLY A 422 35.60 -9.91 14.04
CA GLY A 422 36.13 -10.11 12.70
C GLY A 422 35.01 -10.45 11.71
N LYS A 423 35.17 -11.58 11.02
CA LYS A 423 34.23 -12.03 9.99
C LYS A 423 33.03 -12.82 10.49
N LYS A 424 32.88 -13.08 11.81
CA LYS A 424 31.82 -13.93 12.34
C LYS A 424 30.75 -13.10 13.04
N MET A 425 29.49 -13.42 12.79
CA MET A 425 28.34 -12.82 13.45
C MET A 425 27.36 -13.93 13.84
N HIS A 426 27.05 -14.03 15.13
CA HIS A 426 26.13 -15.02 15.71
C HIS A 426 25.00 -14.27 16.38
N LEU A 427 23.80 -14.42 15.83
CA LEU A 427 22.60 -13.72 16.24
C LEU A 427 21.60 -14.69 16.85
N TRP A 428 20.90 -14.21 17.86
CA TRP A 428 19.71 -14.82 18.40
C TRP A 428 18.52 -13.89 18.19
N HIS A 429 17.48 -14.40 17.55
CA HIS A 429 16.24 -13.70 17.31
C HIS A 429 15.14 -14.29 18.18
N GLU A 430 14.32 -13.42 18.74
CA GLU A 430 13.11 -13.80 19.47
C GLU A 430 11.90 -13.08 18.87
N MET A 431 10.93 -13.84 18.38
CA MET A 431 9.68 -13.32 17.83
C MET A 431 8.59 -13.35 18.89
N ARG A 432 7.91 -12.22 19.11
CA ARG A 432 6.85 -12.06 20.10
C ARG A 432 5.58 -11.44 19.53
N ALA A 433 4.46 -11.76 20.17
CA ALA A 433 3.22 -10.99 20.10
C ALA A 433 2.81 -10.60 21.53
N GLY A 434 3.09 -9.35 21.91
CA GLY A 434 3.01 -8.93 23.32
C GLY A 434 3.93 -9.77 24.20
N GLU A 435 3.39 -10.40 25.23
CA GLU A 435 4.17 -11.23 26.16
C GLU A 435 4.46 -12.65 25.64
N ARG A 436 3.74 -13.11 24.61
CA ARG A 436 3.88 -14.47 24.06
C ARG A 436 5.10 -14.57 23.17
N VAL A 437 5.96 -15.56 23.42
CA VAL A 437 7.06 -15.94 22.51
C VAL A 437 6.51 -16.91 21.47
N LEU A 438 6.59 -16.51 20.20
CA LEU A 438 6.05 -17.27 19.08
C LEU A 438 7.08 -18.22 18.47
N ALA A 439 8.30 -17.72 18.30
CA ALA A 439 9.40 -18.48 17.72
C ALA A 439 10.75 -17.89 18.13
N THR A 440 11.80 -18.70 18.01
CA THR A 440 13.19 -18.24 18.16
C THR A 440 14.02 -18.68 16.97
N GLY A 441 14.97 -17.85 16.55
CA GLY A 441 15.88 -18.12 15.44
C GLY A 441 17.34 -17.89 15.85
N GLU A 442 18.19 -18.90 15.72
CA GLU A 442 19.63 -18.80 15.91
C GLU A 442 20.32 -18.77 14.56
N HIS A 443 20.99 -17.66 14.22
CA HIS A 443 21.63 -17.47 12.93
C HIS A 443 23.14 -17.29 13.09
N PHE A 444 23.91 -18.06 12.34
CA PHE A 444 25.36 -17.90 12.24
C PHE A 444 25.73 -17.42 10.83
N LEU A 445 26.40 -16.26 10.77
CA LEU A 445 26.77 -15.57 9.55
C LEU A 445 28.28 -15.37 9.43
N LEU A 446 28.75 -15.35 8.20
CA LEU A 446 30.11 -15.02 7.84
C LEU A 446 30.15 -13.82 6.91
N HIS A 447 31.00 -12.85 7.22
CA HIS A 447 31.33 -11.77 6.30
C HIS A 447 32.16 -12.32 5.14
N VAL A 448 31.78 -11.93 3.92
CA VAL A 448 32.27 -12.45 2.64
C VAL A 448 32.54 -11.31 1.69
N SER A 449 33.63 -11.42 0.93
CA SER A 449 33.89 -10.56 -0.23
C SER A 449 33.04 -11.06 -1.41
N LEU A 450 32.24 -10.18 -2.01
CA LEU A 450 31.39 -10.50 -3.16
C LEU A 450 32.20 -10.78 -4.43
N ASP A 451 33.39 -10.21 -4.54
CA ASP A 451 34.33 -10.46 -5.64
C ASP A 451 34.91 -11.87 -5.56
N THR A 452 35.42 -12.26 -4.38
CA THR A 452 36.14 -13.53 -4.22
C THR A 452 35.25 -14.69 -3.76
N ARG A 453 34.05 -14.39 -3.26
CA ARG A 453 33.11 -15.32 -2.60
C ARG A 453 33.76 -16.10 -1.45
N LYS A 454 34.74 -15.49 -0.77
CA LYS A 454 35.45 -16.07 0.37
C LYS A 454 35.24 -15.24 1.63
N PRO A 455 35.30 -15.88 2.82
CA PRO A 455 35.22 -15.14 4.08
C PRO A 455 36.34 -14.10 4.21
N SER A 456 35.98 -12.85 4.49
CA SER A 456 36.89 -11.70 4.61
C SER A 456 36.51 -10.85 5.83
N ALA A 457 37.41 -10.00 6.31
CA ALA A 457 37.03 -9.01 7.32
C ALA A 457 36.02 -7.99 6.75
N PRO A 458 35.06 -7.51 7.55
CA PRO A 458 34.23 -6.35 7.20
C PRO A 458 35.06 -5.05 7.27
N SER A 459 34.44 -3.89 7.00
CA SER A 459 35.10 -2.61 7.26
C SER A 459 35.31 -2.39 8.76
N ALA A 460 36.24 -1.50 9.13
CA ALA A 460 36.54 -1.20 10.52
C ALA A 460 35.32 -0.64 11.26
N GLU A 461 34.49 0.15 10.58
CA GLU A 461 33.27 0.76 11.14
C GLU A 461 32.21 -0.31 11.46
N ILE A 462 31.99 -1.26 10.54
CA ILE A 462 31.05 -2.36 10.74
C ILE A 462 31.54 -3.30 11.84
N GLU A 463 32.84 -3.62 11.84
CA GLU A 463 33.43 -4.45 12.90
C GLU A 463 33.29 -3.78 14.27
N ALA A 464 33.61 -2.49 14.38
CA ALA A 464 33.48 -1.75 15.63
C ALA A 464 32.03 -1.72 16.14
N ALA A 465 31.05 -1.52 15.25
CA ALA A 465 29.64 -1.56 15.61
C ALA A 465 29.20 -2.96 16.09
N LEU A 466 29.61 -4.02 15.38
CA LEU A 466 29.30 -5.40 15.75
C LEU A 466 29.93 -5.79 17.10
N VAL A 467 31.21 -5.45 17.31
CA VAL A 467 31.93 -5.73 18.57
C VAL A 467 31.26 -5.01 19.74
N ARG A 468 30.87 -3.74 19.55
CA ARG A 468 30.14 -2.98 20.59
C ARG A 468 28.87 -3.70 21.04
N PHE A 469 28.06 -4.21 20.11
CA PHE A 469 26.86 -4.97 20.47
C PHE A 469 27.21 -6.32 21.10
N ALA A 470 28.23 -7.03 20.62
CA ALA A 470 28.65 -8.29 21.21
C ALA A 470 29.12 -8.12 22.67
N GLU A 471 29.93 -7.10 22.95
CA GLU A 471 30.41 -6.78 24.31
C GLU A 471 29.27 -6.34 25.23
N GLY A 472 28.38 -5.49 24.75
CA GLY A 472 27.22 -5.04 25.54
C GLY A 472 26.24 -6.17 25.84
N HIS A 473 25.96 -7.04 24.85
CA HIS A 473 25.06 -8.17 25.01
C HIS A 473 25.66 -9.35 25.78
N ALA A 474 26.98 -9.39 26.01
CA ALA A 474 27.62 -10.44 26.81
C ALA A 474 27.14 -10.47 28.27
N GLY A 475 26.63 -9.35 28.79
CA GLY A 475 26.03 -9.26 30.13
C GLY A 475 24.56 -9.66 30.20
N LEU A 476 23.89 -9.89 29.07
CA LEU A 476 22.48 -10.28 29.02
C LEU A 476 22.29 -11.76 29.37
N PRO A 477 21.09 -12.17 29.83
CA PRO A 477 20.78 -13.57 30.03
C PRO A 477 21.03 -14.40 28.77
N THR A 478 21.54 -15.62 28.95
CA THR A 478 21.69 -16.58 27.84
C THR A 478 20.29 -16.97 27.34
N PRO A 479 20.00 -16.85 26.03
CA PRO A 479 18.69 -17.20 25.51
C PRO A 479 18.33 -18.68 25.69
N ASP A 480 17.06 -18.95 26.01
CA ASP A 480 16.56 -20.32 26.07
C ASP A 480 16.63 -20.99 24.69
N GLY A 481 17.39 -22.08 24.59
CA GLY A 481 17.55 -22.89 23.38
C GLY A 481 18.72 -22.53 22.49
N LEU A 482 19.60 -21.61 22.91
CA LEU A 482 20.88 -21.35 22.24
C LEU A 482 21.71 -22.64 22.10
N GLY A 483 22.15 -22.96 20.89
CA GLY A 483 22.94 -24.16 20.59
C GLY A 483 22.15 -25.47 20.68
N ARG A 484 20.81 -25.41 20.77
CA ARG A 484 19.97 -26.61 20.75
C ARG A 484 20.01 -27.25 19.36
N ALA A 485 20.09 -28.58 19.33
CA ALA A 485 19.99 -29.35 18.10
C ALA A 485 18.73 -30.24 18.12
N ILE A 486 18.21 -30.56 16.94
CA ILE A 486 17.14 -31.56 16.78
C ILE A 486 17.72 -32.92 17.12
N GLY A 487 17.15 -33.57 18.15
CA GLY A 487 17.56 -34.91 18.58
C GLY A 487 16.34 -35.73 19.01
N ALA A 488 16.45 -37.05 18.94
CA ALA A 488 15.44 -37.95 19.50
C ALA A 488 15.31 -37.70 21.02
N PRO A 489 14.08 -37.73 21.59
CA PRO A 489 13.92 -37.72 23.03
C PRO A 489 14.74 -38.89 23.62
N ARG A 490 15.64 -38.57 24.54
CA ARG A 490 16.46 -39.58 25.23
C ARG A 490 15.62 -40.46 26.13
#